data_AF-A0A7W3QNU4-F1
#
_entry.id   AF-A0A7W3QNU4-F1
#
_cell.length_a   1.000
_cell.length_b   1.000
_cell.length_c   1.000
_cell.angle_alpha   90.00
_cell.angle_beta   90.00
_cell.angle_gamma   90.00
#
_symmetry.space_group_name_H-M   'P 1'
#
loop_
_entity.id
_entity.type
_entity.pdbx_description
1 polymer ?
#
loop_
_entity_poly.entity_id
_entity_poly.type
_entity_poly.pdbx_seq_one_letter_code
_entity_poly.pdbx_strand_id
1 'polypeptide(L)'
;MSELPLEHTPELAEVAHEAADEGKVVHLTEHGRRLAAVIPAEAYERLRRLQDEDDLRKVREGLADDSPRRSFDNLDEMMRAAGLD
;
A
#
# COMPACT_ATOMS: atom_id res chain seq x y z
N MET A 1 0.82 0.37 -13.44
CA MET A 1 2.16 -0.06 -12.97
C MET A 1 3.16 0.34 -14.02
N SER A 2 4.33 0.83 -13.60
CA SER A 2 5.45 1.10 -14.50
C SER A 2 6.53 0.06 -14.23
N GLU A 3 7.14 -0.46 -15.29
CA GLU A 3 8.26 -1.38 -15.19
C GLU A 3 9.56 -0.64 -15.53
N LEU A 4 10.65 -0.99 -14.85
CA LEU A 4 11.99 -0.45 -15.10
C LEU A 4 12.89 -1.60 -15.56
N PRO A 5 13.33 -1.61 -16.84
CA PRO A 5 14.27 -2.62 -17.32
C PRO A 5 15.62 -2.47 -16.63
N LEU A 6 16.11 -3.54 -15.98
CA LEU A 6 17.37 -3.52 -15.22
C LEU A 6 18.61 -3.55 -16.12
N GLU A 7 18.46 -3.92 -17.39
CA GLU A 7 19.49 -3.90 -18.43
C GLU A 7 20.06 -2.51 -18.74
N HIS A 8 19.42 -1.44 -18.23
CA HIS A 8 19.90 -0.07 -18.35
C HIS A 8 20.24 0.57 -17.00
N THR A 9 20.25 -0.20 -15.90
CA THR A 9 20.46 0.32 -14.54
C THR A 9 21.24 -0.69 -13.69
N PRO A 10 22.55 -0.89 -13.97
CA PRO A 10 23.34 -1.97 -13.39
C PRO A 10 23.45 -1.89 -11.86
N GLU A 11 23.56 -0.68 -11.27
CA GLU A 11 23.63 -0.57 -9.80
C GLU A 11 22.31 -1.00 -9.13
N LEU A 12 21.17 -0.78 -9.80
CA LEU A 12 19.87 -1.22 -9.30
C LEU A 12 19.65 -2.72 -9.55
N ALA A 13 20.25 -3.28 -10.60
CA ALA A 13 20.15 -4.69 -10.92
C ALA A 13 20.74 -5.55 -9.80
N GLU A 14 21.92 -5.19 -9.27
CA GLU A 14 22.55 -5.90 -8.15
C GLU A 14 21.65 -5.89 -6.90
N VAL A 15 21.11 -4.73 -6.54
CA VAL A 15 20.18 -4.58 -5.41
C VAL A 15 18.90 -5.42 -5.60
N ALA A 16 18.37 -5.46 -6.82
CA ALA A 16 17.20 -6.26 -7.14
C ALA A 16 17.48 -7.77 -7.03
N HIS A 17 18.65 -8.22 -7.47
CA HIS A 17 19.09 -9.60 -7.31
C HIS A 17 19.32 -9.97 -5.85
N GLU A 18 19.97 -9.11 -5.04
CA GLU A 18 20.14 -9.35 -3.60
C GLU A 18 18.77 -9.52 -2.91
N ALA A 19 17.83 -8.63 -3.21
CA ALA A 19 16.48 -8.72 -2.65
C ALA A 19 15.80 -10.04 -3.05
N ALA A 20 15.85 -10.41 -4.34
CA ALA A 20 15.19 -11.60 -4.86
C ALA A 20 15.81 -12.91 -4.36
N ASP A 21 17.13 -13.04 -4.40
CA ASP A 21 17.84 -14.28 -4.13
C ASP A 21 17.97 -14.55 -2.62
N GLU A 22 18.15 -13.50 -1.81
CA GLU A 22 18.31 -13.63 -0.37
C GLU A 22 17.00 -13.42 0.40
N GLY A 23 15.92 -13.06 -0.30
CA GLY A 23 14.62 -12.78 0.31
C GLY A 23 14.63 -11.56 1.23
N LYS A 24 15.54 -10.60 1.00
CA LYS A 24 15.76 -9.44 1.85
C LYS A 24 14.99 -8.21 1.37
N VAL A 25 14.72 -7.30 2.31
CA VAL A 25 14.21 -5.95 2.01
C VAL A 25 15.38 -4.99 1.97
N VAL A 26 15.67 -4.44 0.80
CA VAL A 26 16.72 -3.41 0.64
C VAL A 26 16.08 -2.04 0.62
N HIS A 27 16.52 -1.14 1.51
CA HIS A 27 15.99 0.21 1.60
C HIS A 27 16.80 1.16 0.73
N LEU A 28 16.13 1.89 -0.16
CA LEU A 28 16.72 2.98 -0.92
C LEU A 28 16.64 4.25 -0.08
N THR A 29 17.81 4.81 0.26
CA THR A 29 17.90 5.97 1.14
C THR A 29 18.58 7.14 0.47
N GLU A 30 18.11 8.35 0.76
CA GLU A 30 18.72 9.60 0.31
C GLU A 30 18.78 10.58 1.49
N HIS A 31 19.95 11.20 1.71
CA HIS A 31 20.19 12.12 2.83
C HIS A 31 19.75 11.55 4.20
N GLY A 32 19.96 10.25 4.43
CA GLY A 32 19.60 9.56 5.67
C GLY A 32 18.11 9.25 5.82
N ARG A 33 17.26 9.54 4.83
CA ARG A 33 15.84 9.19 4.83
C ARG A 33 15.57 8.01 3.92
N ARG A 34 14.65 7.11 4.32
CA ARG A 34 14.17 6.01 3.49
C ARG A 34 13.16 6.57 2.47
N LEU A 35 13.44 6.40 1.19
CA LEU A 35 12.57 6.85 0.09
C LEU A 35 11.72 5.70 -0.45
N ALA A 36 12.32 4.53 -0.62
CA ALA A 36 11.66 3.36 -1.17
C ALA A 36 12.31 2.08 -0.63
N ALA A 37 11.73 0.94 -0.97
CA ALA A 37 12.31 -0.37 -0.70
C ALA A 37 12.19 -1.25 -1.94
N VAL A 38 13.24 -2.04 -2.19
CA VAL A 38 13.22 -3.16 -3.12
C VAL A 38 12.91 -4.40 -2.30
N ILE A 39 11.87 -5.14 -2.72
CA ILE A 39 11.40 -6.34 -2.06
C ILE A 39 11.26 -7.47 -3.09
N PRO A 40 11.34 -8.75 -2.68
CA PRO A 40 11.04 -9.86 -3.57
C PRO A 40 9.65 -9.70 -4.19
N ALA A 41 9.53 -9.99 -5.49
CA ALA A 41 8.25 -9.91 -6.19
C ALA A 41 7.17 -10.79 -5.52
N GLU A 42 7.54 -11.97 -5.04
CA GLU A 42 6.64 -12.87 -4.32
C GLU A 42 6.13 -12.29 -3.00
N ALA A 43 6.98 -11.52 -2.30
CA ALA A 43 6.61 -10.83 -1.07
C ALA A 43 5.63 -9.69 -1.37
N TYR A 44 5.87 -8.93 -2.45
CA TYR A 44 4.93 -7.91 -2.92
C TYR A 44 3.55 -8.51 -3.26
N GLU A 45 3.52 -9.60 -4.03
CA GLU A 45 2.27 -10.28 -4.40
C GLU A 45 1.52 -10.82 -3.17
N ARG A 46 2.23 -11.35 -2.18
CA ARG A 46 1.62 -11.78 -0.92
C ARG A 46 1.00 -10.61 -0.15
N LEU A 47 1.72 -9.49 -0.04
CA LEU A 47 1.20 -8.28 0.61
C LEU A 47 -0.04 -7.74 -0.10
N ARG A 48 0.00 -7.71 -1.42
CA ARG A 48 -1.12 -7.26 -2.25
C ARG A 48 -2.36 -8.12 -2.04
N ARG A 49 -2.22 -9.45 -2.03
CA ARG A 49 -3.35 -10.37 -1.75
C ARG A 49 -3.96 -10.14 -0.38
N LEU A 50 -3.12 -9.95 0.65
CA LEU A 50 -3.60 -9.67 2.00
C LEU A 50 -4.36 -8.33 2.07
N GLN A 51 -3.92 -7.32 1.32
CA GLN A 51 -4.62 -6.04 1.20
C GLN A 51 -5.97 -6.21 0.49
N ASP A 52 -6.00 -6.90 -0.65
CA ASP A 52 -7.22 -7.16 -1.41
C ASP A 52 -8.26 -7.92 -0.55
N GLU A 53 -7.82 -8.91 0.24
CA GLU A 53 -8.67 -9.65 1.17
C GLU A 53 -9.22 -8.77 2.31
N ASP A 54 -8.39 -7.89 2.86
CA ASP A 54 -8.81 -6.91 3.88
C ASP A 54 -9.85 -5.93 3.33
N ASP A 55 -9.64 -5.43 2.12
CA ASP A 55 -10.58 -4.54 1.46
C ASP A 55 -11.92 -5.23 1.17
N LEU A 56 -11.89 -6.48 0.68
CA LEU A 56 -13.10 -7.28 0.49
C LEU A 56 -13.84 -7.53 1.80
N ARG A 57 -13.12 -7.76 2.90
CA ARG A 57 -13.71 -7.91 4.22
C ARG A 57 -14.38 -6.63 4.68
N LYS A 58 -13.72 -5.47 4.58
CA LYS A 58 -14.29 -4.17 4.95
C LYS A 58 -15.56 -3.85 4.16
N VAL A 59 -15.58 -4.17 2.86
CA VAL A 59 -16.78 -4.02 2.03
C VAL A 59 -17.91 -4.92 2.54
N ARG A 60 -17.62 -6.19 2.85
CA ARG A 60 -18.63 -7.11 3.41
C ARG A 60 -19.16 -6.65 4.76
N GLU A 61 -18.28 -6.18 5.64
CA GLU A 61 -18.66 -5.62 6.94
C GLU A 61 -19.58 -4.41 6.76
N GLY A 62 -19.25 -3.46 5.88
CA GLY A 62 -20.10 -2.31 5.58
C GLY A 62 -21.41 -2.64 4.86
N LEU A 63 -21.51 -3.79 4.19
CA LEU A 63 -22.76 -4.30 3.61
C LEU A 63 -23.62 -5.04 4.63
N ALA A 64 -23.00 -5.76 5.57
CA ALA A 64 -23.68 -6.47 6.65
C ALA A 64 -24.08 -5.52 7.79
N ASP A 65 -23.45 -4.35 7.88
CA ASP A 65 -23.83 -3.29 8.78
C ASP A 65 -25.17 -2.68 8.34
N ASP A 66 -26.24 -3.06 9.06
CA ASP A 66 -27.62 -2.59 8.87
C ASP A 66 -27.87 -1.26 9.61
N SER A 67 -26.81 -0.62 10.13
CA SER A 67 -26.88 0.71 10.70
C SER A 67 -27.40 1.71 9.66
N PRO A 68 -28.28 2.66 10.06
CA PRO A 68 -28.73 3.71 9.16
C PRO A 68 -27.53 4.48 8.60
N ARG A 69 -27.28 4.35 7.30
CA ARG A 69 -26.27 5.16 6.60
C ARG A 69 -26.74 6.60 6.63
N ARG A 70 -26.06 7.43 7.41
CA ARG A 70 -26.33 8.87 7.46
C ARG A 70 -25.72 9.50 6.21
N SER A 71 -26.55 9.97 5.29
CA SER A 71 -26.08 10.87 4.23
C SER A 71 -25.93 12.26 4.82
N PHE A 72 -24.85 12.93 4.45
CA PHE A 72 -24.66 14.35 4.72
C PHE A 72 -24.74 15.09 3.39
N ASP A 73 -25.44 16.21 3.37
CA ASP A 73 -25.58 16.99 2.14
C ASP A 73 -24.32 17.83 1.85
N ASN A 74 -23.47 18.04 2.87
CA ASN A 74 -22.20 18.74 2.74
C ASN A 74 -21.20 18.37 3.87
N LEU A 75 -19.96 18.80 3.69
CA LEU A 75 -18.84 18.50 4.60
C LEU A 75 -18.99 19.17 5.98
N ASP A 76 -19.53 20.39 6.02
CA ASP A 76 -19.73 21.13 7.29
C ASP A 76 -20.73 20.42 8.21
N GLU A 77 -21.79 19.85 7.63
CA GLU A 77 -22.76 19.03 8.36
C GLU A 77 -22.12 17.76 8.94
N MET A 78 -21.24 17.12 8.17
CA MET A 78 -20.50 15.93 8.61
C MET A 78 -19.55 16.23 9.78
N MET A 79 -18.80 17.34 9.69
CA MET A 79 -17.85 17.78 10.73
C MET A 79 -18.57 18.08 12.06
N ARG A 80 -19.71 18.78 12.01
CA ARG A 80 -20.57 18.99 13.18
C ARG A 80 -21.06 17.70 13.80
N ALA A 81 -21.58 16.79 12.98
CA ALA A 81 -22.12 15.52 13.46
C ALA A 81 -21.04 14.63 14.10
N ALA A 82 -19.77 14.78 13.68
CA ALA A 82 -18.62 14.09 14.25
C ALA A 82 -18.01 14.79 15.48
N GLY A 83 -18.47 16.01 15.81
CA GLY A 83 -17.92 16.82 16.91
C GLY A 83 -16.50 17.33 16.65
N LEU A 84 -16.18 17.59 15.38
CA LEU A 84 -14.84 18.02 14.90
C LEU A 84 -14.78 19.51 14.52
N ASP A 85 -15.76 20.29 14.96
CA ASP A 85 -15.85 21.75 14.76
C ASP A 85 -14.98 22.54 15.76
#